data_AF-A0A9D1QUZ2-F1
#
_entry.id   AF-A0A9D1QUZ2-F1
#
_cell.length_a   1.000
_cell.length_b   1.000
_cell.length_c   1.000
_cell.angle_alpha   90.00
_cell.angle_beta   90.00
_cell.angle_gamma   90.00
#
_symmetry.space_group_name_H-M   'P 1'
#
loop_
_entity.id
_entity.type
_entity.pdbx_description
1 polymer ?
#
loop_
_entity_poly.entity_id
_entity_poly.type
_entity_poly.pdbx_seq_one_letter_code
_entity_poly.pdbx_strand_id
1 'polypeptide(L)'
;MPSFANLQLALTARTEAAQEKILYVITAYMDTQGLMPCRRESAERTVRIGREEDGLWAVFDDCADRLDIQALDGLGRCLTGKLRTGAVGVMGSGEGRMLRLYVDGRLWDTYLRAPAVLSQEGGGFPKGLRLPPRNRLGGRSRAIRWLPVLRPGHTVRELSDAFLRGTQPGLDDFRELLLLGRSAEAGFASVEEDGGAFFPGTVTLYFCTANRVRQGLLDRLLKPASRTAASTGALIRPARYRMWGA
;
A
#
# COMPACT_ATOMS: atom_id res chain seq x y z
N MET A 1 -19.11 -1.22 -5.46
CA MET A 1 -18.00 -0.87 -4.55
C MET A 1 -16.73 -0.74 -5.37
N PRO A 2 -15.91 0.29 -5.15
CA PRO A 2 -14.60 0.41 -5.79
C PRO A 2 -13.70 -0.77 -5.42
N SER A 3 -12.71 -1.05 -6.25
CA SER A 3 -11.66 -2.01 -5.90
C SER A 3 -10.87 -1.51 -4.70
N PHE A 4 -10.41 -2.42 -3.86
CA PHE A 4 -9.59 -2.09 -2.71
C PHE A 4 -8.52 -3.15 -2.47
N ALA A 5 -7.38 -2.73 -1.92
CA ALA A 5 -6.43 -3.65 -1.32
C ALA A 5 -5.69 -3.05 -0.12
N ASN A 6 -5.43 -3.88 0.88
CA ASN A 6 -4.63 -3.52 2.05
C ASN A 6 -3.99 -4.76 2.70
N LEU A 7 -3.02 -4.51 3.58
CA LEU A 7 -2.42 -5.51 4.45
C LEU A 7 -2.80 -5.22 5.90
N GLN A 8 -3.27 -6.24 6.61
CA GLN A 8 -3.57 -6.22 8.03
C GLN A 8 -2.46 -6.98 8.77
N LEU A 9 -1.71 -6.29 9.63
CA LEU A 9 -0.55 -6.80 10.35
C LEU A 9 -0.82 -6.75 11.85
N ALA A 10 -0.67 -7.87 12.56
CA ALA A 10 -0.60 -7.77 14.02
C ALA A 10 0.84 -7.57 14.46
N LEU A 11 1.08 -6.47 15.14
CA LEU A 11 2.29 -6.27 15.93
C LEU A 11 1.82 -6.18 17.37
N THR A 12 2.23 -7.15 18.21
CA THR A 12 1.78 -7.21 19.60
C THR A 12 1.95 -5.83 20.28
N ALA A 13 1.08 -5.48 21.22
CA ALA A 13 1.18 -4.21 21.96
C ALA A 13 2.53 -4.01 22.69
N ARG A 14 3.32 -5.08 22.84
CA ARG A 14 4.69 -5.08 23.38
C ARG A 14 5.75 -4.71 22.35
N THR A 15 5.38 -4.51 21.09
CA THR A 15 6.31 -4.12 20.03
C THR A 15 6.64 -2.65 20.19
N GLU A 16 7.73 -2.36 20.88
CA GLU A 16 8.28 -1.01 20.94
C GLU A 16 8.55 -0.48 19.53
N ALA A 17 8.19 0.78 19.29
CA ALA A 17 8.40 1.49 18.03
C ALA A 17 7.84 0.75 16.79
N ALA A 18 6.63 0.18 16.92
CA ALA A 18 5.98 -0.57 15.85
C ALA A 18 5.85 0.25 14.56
N GLN A 19 5.47 1.52 14.68
CA GLN A 19 5.34 2.43 13.54
C GLN A 19 6.67 2.61 12.83
N GLU A 20 7.74 2.93 13.57
CA GLU A 20 9.08 3.17 13.04
C GLU A 20 9.65 1.93 12.36
N LYS A 21 9.38 0.74 12.92
CA LYS A 21 9.76 -0.54 12.30
C LYS A 21 9.03 -0.76 10.97
N ILE A 22 7.72 -0.49 10.92
CA ILE A 22 6.95 -0.58 9.68
C ILE A 22 7.51 0.41 8.65
N LEU A 23 7.72 1.68 9.05
CA LEU A 23 8.29 2.72 8.19
C LEU A 23 9.63 2.30 7.61
N TYR A 24 10.55 1.84 8.47
CA TYR A 24 11.87 1.38 8.04
C TYR A 24 11.78 0.23 7.03
N VAL A 25 10.94 -0.76 7.28
CA VAL A 25 10.78 -1.90 6.38
C VAL A 25 10.18 -1.49 5.04
N ILE A 26 9.18 -0.61 5.03
CA ILE A 26 8.59 -0.09 3.78
C ILE A 26 9.64 0.70 3.00
N THR A 27 10.39 1.61 3.64
CA THR A 27 11.42 2.38 2.96
C THR A 27 12.53 1.49 2.40
N ALA A 28 13.00 0.51 3.16
CA ALA A 28 13.99 -0.46 2.69
C ALA A 28 13.45 -1.31 1.53
N TYR A 29 12.19 -1.73 1.59
CA TYR A 29 11.55 -2.43 0.48
C TYR A 29 11.53 -1.57 -0.79
N MET A 30 11.10 -0.31 -0.69
CA MET A 30 11.04 0.59 -1.84
C MET A 30 12.43 0.84 -2.45
N ASP A 31 13.46 0.99 -1.61
CA ASP A 31 14.84 1.12 -2.08
C ASP A 31 15.28 -0.10 -2.91
N THR A 32 14.94 -1.33 -2.48
CA THR A 32 15.22 -2.54 -3.27
C THR A 32 14.44 -2.61 -4.59
N GLN A 33 13.36 -1.83 -4.72
CA GLN A 33 12.60 -1.68 -5.96
C GLN A 33 13.10 -0.50 -6.83
N GLY A 34 14.22 0.15 -6.47
CA GLY A 34 14.77 1.31 -7.17
C GLY A 34 13.99 2.61 -6.95
N LEU A 35 13.18 2.65 -5.89
CA LEU A 35 12.38 3.80 -5.49
C LEU A 35 13.00 4.49 -4.28
N MET A 36 12.99 5.82 -4.27
CA MET A 36 13.50 6.63 -3.15
C MET A 36 12.41 7.52 -2.56
N PRO A 37 12.50 7.88 -1.27
CA PRO A 37 11.58 8.83 -0.65
C PRO A 37 11.58 10.17 -1.40
N CYS A 38 10.40 10.75 -1.59
CA CYS A 38 10.22 12.01 -2.30
C CYS A 38 9.08 12.85 -1.70
N ARG A 39 8.77 13.99 -2.34
CA ARG A 39 7.60 14.80 -1.98
C ARG A 39 6.36 14.32 -2.72
N ARG A 40 5.18 14.66 -2.19
CA ARG A 40 3.86 14.27 -2.74
C ARG A 40 3.74 14.54 -4.24
N GLU A 41 4.24 15.69 -4.70
CA GLU A 41 4.06 16.14 -6.09
C GLU A 41 4.87 15.30 -7.09
N SER A 42 5.87 14.56 -6.61
CA SER A 42 6.73 13.70 -7.43
C SER A 42 6.44 12.21 -7.23
N ALA A 43 5.42 11.86 -6.43
CA ALA A 43 5.13 10.50 -6.04
C ALA A 43 4.65 9.67 -7.25
N GLU A 44 5.31 8.52 -7.45
CA GLU A 44 4.93 7.49 -8.43
C GLU A 44 4.31 6.26 -7.73
N ARG A 45 4.63 6.08 -6.45
CA ARG A 45 4.03 5.09 -5.56
C ARG A 45 3.85 5.71 -4.19
N THR A 46 2.70 5.45 -3.57
CA THR A 46 2.34 5.99 -2.28
C THR A 46 1.87 4.88 -1.36
N VAL A 47 2.40 4.87 -0.14
CA VAL A 47 2.01 3.91 0.90
C VAL A 47 1.49 4.68 2.10
N ARG A 48 0.34 4.25 2.64
CA ARG A 48 -0.21 4.74 3.90
C ARG A 48 -0.16 3.67 4.95
N ILE A 49 0.13 4.08 6.18
CA ILE A 49 0.07 3.20 7.35
C ILE A 49 -0.84 3.81 8.40
N GLY A 50 -1.71 3.00 8.97
CA GLY A 50 -2.63 3.39 10.02
C GLY A 50 -2.59 2.39 11.16
N ARG A 51 -2.66 2.88 12.39
CA ARG A 51 -2.86 2.04 13.56
C ARG A 51 -4.35 1.76 13.73
N GLU A 52 -4.67 0.50 13.98
CA GLU A 52 -6.00 0.02 14.30
C GLU A 52 -6.09 -0.29 15.80
N GLU A 53 -7.24 -0.83 16.21
CA GLU A 53 -7.46 -1.34 17.57
C GLU A 53 -6.61 -2.60 17.85
N ASP A 54 -6.41 -2.92 19.13
CA ASP A 54 -5.75 -4.15 19.62
C ASP A 54 -4.33 -4.42 19.10
N GLY A 55 -3.60 -3.39 18.68
CA GLY A 55 -2.24 -3.53 18.14
C GLY A 55 -2.19 -4.01 16.69
N LEU A 56 -3.33 -4.01 16.00
CA LEU A 56 -3.37 -4.24 14.57
C LEU A 56 -2.92 -2.97 13.81
N TRP A 57 -2.31 -3.17 12.65
CA TRP A 57 -1.87 -2.13 11.74
C TRP A 57 -2.38 -2.41 10.34
N ALA A 58 -2.82 -1.36 9.66
CA ALA A 58 -3.24 -1.42 8.27
C ALA A 58 -2.20 -0.72 7.40
N VAL A 59 -1.82 -1.35 6.29
CA VAL A 59 -0.93 -0.78 5.27
C VAL A 59 -1.64 -0.78 3.93
N PHE A 60 -1.72 0.39 3.32
CA PHE A 60 -2.37 0.63 2.04
C PHE A 60 -1.32 1.03 1.01
N ASP A 61 -1.30 0.38 -0.13
CA ASP A 61 -0.38 0.66 -1.23
C ASP A 61 -1.21 1.02 -2.46
N ASP A 62 -0.97 2.19 -3.04
CA ASP A 62 -1.75 2.69 -4.17
C ASP A 62 -1.63 1.76 -5.42
N CYS A 63 -0.50 1.08 -5.61
CA CYS A 63 -0.37 0.06 -6.64
C CYS A 63 -1.26 -1.15 -6.34
N ALA A 64 -1.25 -1.62 -5.09
CA ALA A 64 -2.09 -2.76 -4.69
C ALA A 64 -3.59 -2.42 -4.83
N ASP A 65 -3.97 -1.18 -4.55
CA ASP A 65 -5.36 -0.70 -4.66
C ASP A 65 -5.88 -0.71 -6.11
N ARG A 66 -4.97 -0.55 -7.08
CA ARG A 66 -5.20 -0.79 -8.52
C ARG A 66 -5.21 -2.28 -8.90
N LEU A 67 -5.37 -3.17 -7.92
CA LEU A 67 -5.36 -4.63 -8.04
C LEU A 67 -4.02 -5.22 -8.52
N ASP A 68 -2.90 -4.51 -8.31
CA ASP A 68 -1.57 -5.08 -8.52
C ASP A 68 -1.24 -6.07 -7.39
N ILE A 69 -1.43 -7.35 -7.68
CA ILE A 69 -1.14 -8.42 -6.73
C ILE A 69 0.35 -8.57 -6.42
N GLN A 70 1.24 -8.17 -7.33
CA GLN A 70 2.68 -8.23 -7.10
C GLN A 70 3.10 -7.16 -6.11
N ALA A 71 2.50 -5.97 -6.19
CA ALA A 71 2.69 -4.92 -5.19
C ALA A 71 2.24 -5.41 -3.79
N LEU A 72 1.06 -6.02 -3.68
CA LEU A 72 0.54 -6.59 -2.44
C LEU A 72 1.43 -7.72 -1.90
N ASP A 73 1.82 -8.67 -2.75
CA ASP A 73 2.66 -9.82 -2.38
C ASP A 73 4.05 -9.38 -1.93
N GLY A 74 4.68 -8.49 -2.69
CA GLY A 74 6.03 -8.02 -2.39
C GLY A 74 6.07 -7.28 -1.06
N LEU A 75 5.10 -6.39 -0.81
CA LEU A 75 5.00 -5.65 0.44
C LEU A 75 4.64 -6.59 1.62
N GLY A 76 3.68 -7.49 1.43
CA GLY A 76 3.26 -8.46 2.45
C GLY A 76 4.39 -9.41 2.87
N ARG A 77 5.17 -9.92 1.91
CA ARG A 77 6.36 -10.75 2.18
C ARG A 77 7.48 -9.92 2.83
N CYS A 78 7.73 -8.70 2.37
CA CYS A 78 8.79 -7.88 2.98
C CYS A 78 8.48 -7.57 4.46
N LEU A 79 7.27 -7.09 4.73
CA LEU A 79 6.81 -6.74 6.08
C LEU A 79 6.84 -7.94 7.01
N THR A 80 6.19 -9.04 6.65
CA THR A 80 6.14 -10.23 7.52
C THR A 80 7.51 -10.86 7.73
N GLY A 81 8.40 -10.82 6.74
CA GLY A 81 9.75 -11.37 6.86
C GLY A 81 10.68 -10.55 7.75
N LYS A 82 10.63 -9.21 7.63
CA LYS A 82 11.48 -8.32 8.43
C LYS A 82 10.95 -8.11 9.84
N LEU A 83 9.62 -8.10 10.01
CA LEU A 83 8.97 -7.93 11.31
C LEU A 83 8.73 -9.26 12.05
N ARG A 84 8.95 -10.41 11.40
CA ARG A 84 8.72 -11.75 11.94
C ARG A 84 7.31 -11.90 12.53
N THR A 85 6.32 -11.64 11.68
CA THR A 85 4.90 -11.66 12.06
C THR A 85 4.03 -12.30 10.98
N GLY A 86 2.75 -12.51 11.30
CA GLY A 86 1.69 -12.85 10.37
C GLY A 86 0.96 -11.62 9.85
N ALA A 87 0.46 -11.70 8.63
CA ALA A 87 -0.39 -10.68 8.03
C ALA A 87 -1.47 -11.31 7.15
N VAL A 88 -2.60 -10.61 7.05
CA VAL A 88 -3.65 -10.91 6.07
C VAL A 88 -3.70 -9.79 5.05
N GLY A 89 -3.37 -10.10 3.80
CA GLY A 89 -3.67 -9.22 2.68
C GLY A 89 -5.12 -9.40 2.25
N VAL A 90 -5.83 -8.30 2.11
CA VAL A 90 -7.19 -8.27 1.60
C VAL A 90 -7.17 -7.56 0.26
N MET A 91 -7.83 -8.15 -0.72
CA MET A 91 -8.08 -7.53 -2.01
C MET A 91 -9.52 -7.82 -2.42
N GLY A 92 -10.25 -6.79 -2.82
CA GLY A 92 -11.65 -6.93 -3.19
C GLY A 92 -12.02 -6.08 -4.40
N SER A 93 -13.04 -6.53 -5.10
CA SER A 93 -13.81 -5.76 -6.08
C SER A 93 -15.30 -5.99 -5.82
N GLY A 94 -16.17 -5.25 -6.52
CA GLY A 94 -17.63 -5.46 -6.41
C GLY A 94 -18.10 -6.90 -6.66
N GLU A 95 -17.29 -7.73 -7.31
CA GLU A 95 -17.64 -9.10 -7.71
C GLU A 95 -16.98 -10.21 -6.87
N GLY A 96 -16.01 -9.88 -6.01
CA GLY A 96 -15.32 -10.91 -5.24
C GLY A 96 -14.24 -10.38 -4.30
N ARG A 97 -13.84 -11.25 -3.37
CA ARG A 97 -12.80 -10.96 -2.37
C ARG A 97 -11.76 -12.08 -2.32
N MET A 98 -10.51 -11.68 -2.12
CA MET A 98 -9.37 -12.54 -1.92
C MET A 98 -8.69 -12.18 -0.61
N LEU A 99 -8.41 -13.19 0.21
CA LEU A 99 -7.57 -13.08 1.39
C LEU A 99 -6.24 -13.80 1.12
N ARG A 100 -5.13 -13.21 1.55
CA ARG A 100 -3.78 -13.74 1.35
C ARG A 100 -3.10 -13.83 2.70
N LEU A 101 -2.61 -15.02 3.04
CA LEU A 101 -1.91 -15.26 4.28
C LEU A 101 -0.39 -15.10 4.05
N TYR A 102 0.21 -14.14 4.74
CA TYR A 102 1.66 -13.97 4.79
C TYR A 102 2.18 -14.29 6.17
N VAL A 103 3.24 -15.08 6.26
CA VAL A 103 3.91 -15.40 7.53
C VAL A 103 5.40 -15.52 7.26
N ASP A 104 6.21 -14.80 8.06
CA ASP A 104 7.68 -14.84 8.02
C ASP A 104 8.27 -14.67 6.60
N GLY A 105 7.67 -13.77 5.83
CA GLY A 105 8.13 -13.38 4.51
C GLY A 105 7.76 -14.31 3.36
N ARG A 106 6.81 -15.22 3.61
CA ARG A 106 6.28 -16.14 2.61
C ARG A 106 4.77 -15.94 2.46
N LEU A 107 4.27 -16.17 1.25
CA LEU A 107 2.84 -16.38 1.02
C LEU A 107 2.53 -17.85 1.36
N TRP A 108 1.76 -18.08 2.42
CA TRP A 108 1.43 -19.42 2.93
C TRP A 108 0.14 -19.98 2.34
N ASP A 109 -0.86 -19.13 2.15
CA ASP A 109 -2.13 -19.50 1.56
C ASP A 109 -2.82 -18.31 0.90
N THR A 110 -3.78 -18.60 0.04
CA THR A 110 -4.65 -17.59 -0.59
C THR A 110 -6.06 -18.12 -0.53
N TYR A 111 -6.95 -17.52 0.25
CA TYR A 111 -8.38 -17.80 0.22
C TYR A 111 -9.07 -16.93 -0.85
N LEU A 112 -9.90 -17.55 -1.67
CA LEU A 112 -10.68 -16.88 -2.70
C LEU A 112 -12.11 -17.44 -2.63
N ARG A 113 -13.11 -16.56 -2.63
CA ARG A 113 -14.50 -16.96 -2.84
C ARG A 113 -14.98 -16.49 -4.21
N ALA A 114 -14.92 -17.38 -5.20
CA ALA A 114 -15.98 -17.67 -6.19
C ALA A 114 -15.43 -18.48 -7.39
N PRO A 115 -16.21 -19.41 -7.97
CA PRO A 115 -15.88 -20.11 -9.23
C PRO A 115 -15.99 -19.21 -10.48
N ALA A 116 -16.72 -18.10 -10.41
CA ALA A 116 -17.09 -17.29 -11.58
C ALA A 116 -16.02 -16.30 -12.07
N VAL A 117 -15.03 -15.95 -11.24
CA VAL A 117 -13.96 -14.99 -11.61
C VAL A 117 -12.99 -15.58 -12.63
N LEU A 118 -12.94 -16.91 -12.77
CA LEU A 118 -12.18 -17.58 -13.83
C LEU A 118 -12.98 -17.72 -15.13
N SER A 119 -14.23 -17.29 -15.16
CA SER A 119 -15.17 -17.52 -16.25
C SER A 119 -16.14 -16.35 -16.43
N GLN A 120 -15.68 -15.16 -16.83
CA GLN A 120 -16.43 -14.33 -17.78
C GLN A 120 -15.67 -13.08 -18.23
N GLU A 121 -16.01 -12.67 -19.44
CA GLU A 121 -15.53 -11.53 -20.20
C GLU A 121 -16.04 -10.20 -19.61
N GLY A 122 -15.51 -9.80 -18.46
CA GLY A 122 -15.81 -8.49 -17.88
C GLY A 122 -15.25 -8.36 -16.47
N GLY A 123 -14.28 -7.46 -16.28
CA GLY A 123 -13.97 -6.85 -14.98
C GLY A 123 -13.32 -7.67 -13.86
N GLY A 124 -13.17 -8.99 -13.98
CA GLY A 124 -12.49 -9.82 -12.97
C GLY A 124 -10.96 -9.85 -13.09
N PHE A 125 -10.26 -10.05 -11.96
CA PHE A 125 -8.81 -10.21 -11.77
C PHE A 125 -8.04 -10.64 -13.04
N PRO A 126 -6.87 -10.04 -13.34
CA PRO A 126 -6.21 -10.17 -14.64
C PRO A 126 -6.09 -11.64 -15.11
N LYS A 127 -6.55 -11.89 -16.35
CA LYS A 127 -6.37 -13.17 -17.06
C LYS A 127 -4.90 -13.57 -16.98
N GLY A 128 -4.60 -14.63 -16.24
CA GLY A 128 -3.23 -15.10 -16.02
C GLY A 128 -2.83 -15.32 -14.57
N LEU A 129 -3.71 -15.04 -13.60
CA LEU A 129 -3.48 -15.41 -12.21
C LEU A 129 -3.47 -16.93 -12.03
N ARG A 130 -2.31 -17.56 -12.28
CA ARG A 130 -2.04 -18.97 -11.97
C ARG A 130 -1.96 -19.13 -10.45
N LEU A 131 -3.12 -19.26 -9.82
CA LEU A 131 -3.19 -19.69 -8.44
C LEU A 131 -2.62 -21.11 -8.34
N PRO A 132 -1.68 -21.38 -7.43
CA PRO A 132 -1.06 -22.70 -7.32
C PRO A 132 -2.13 -23.78 -7.04
N PRO A 133 -1.92 -25.03 -7.52
CA PRO A 133 -2.90 -26.12 -7.45
C PRO A 133 -3.28 -26.54 -6.02
N ARG A 134 -2.57 -26.03 -4.99
CA ARG A 134 -2.89 -26.22 -3.57
C ARG A 134 -4.23 -25.60 -3.14
N ASN A 135 -4.86 -24.76 -3.97
CA ASN A 135 -6.12 -24.07 -3.69
C ASN A 135 -7.39 -24.94 -3.83
N ARG A 136 -7.27 -26.26 -4.05
CA ARG A 136 -8.39 -27.18 -4.32
C ARG A 136 -8.77 -28.12 -3.17
N LEU A 137 -8.06 -28.10 -2.03
CA LEU A 137 -8.33 -28.99 -0.90
C LEU A 137 -9.28 -28.34 0.12
N GLY A 138 -10.24 -29.11 0.62
CA GLY A 138 -11.41 -28.67 1.39
C GLY A 138 -11.12 -27.85 2.66
N GLY A 139 -12.14 -27.11 3.10
CA GLY A 139 -12.09 -26.01 4.08
C GLY A 139 -11.31 -26.28 5.38
N ARG A 140 -11.42 -27.49 5.97
CA ARG A 140 -10.76 -27.81 7.25
C ARG A 140 -9.23 -27.84 7.17
N SER A 141 -8.69 -28.49 6.13
CA SER A 141 -7.23 -28.62 5.95
C SER A 141 -6.57 -27.27 5.65
N ARG A 142 -7.33 -26.35 5.05
CA ARG A 142 -6.89 -24.99 4.71
C ARG A 142 -6.89 -24.09 5.93
N ALA A 143 -7.95 -24.14 6.76
CA ALA A 143 -8.09 -23.31 7.95
C ALA A 143 -6.93 -23.46 8.96
N ILE A 144 -6.35 -24.66 9.09
CA ILE A 144 -5.18 -24.90 9.95
C ILE A 144 -4.02 -23.95 9.61
N ARG A 145 -3.82 -23.63 8.33
CA ARG A 145 -2.71 -22.74 7.91
C ARG A 145 -2.87 -21.32 8.43
N TRP A 146 -4.10 -20.89 8.67
CA TRP A 146 -4.44 -19.55 9.11
C TRP A 146 -4.38 -19.38 10.63
N LEU A 147 -4.00 -20.43 11.37
CA LEU A 147 -3.80 -20.37 12.82
C LEU A 147 -2.92 -19.19 13.29
N PRO A 148 -1.81 -18.83 12.62
CA PRO A 148 -0.97 -17.70 13.05
C PRO A 148 -1.68 -16.34 13.03
N VAL A 149 -2.80 -16.24 12.33
CA VAL A 149 -3.60 -15.00 12.21
C VAL A 149 -5.03 -15.18 12.73
N LEU A 150 -5.29 -16.26 13.47
CA LEU A 150 -6.55 -16.50 14.15
C LEU A 150 -6.58 -15.67 15.44
N ARG A 151 -7.70 -14.98 15.70
CA ARG A 151 -7.88 -14.22 16.94
C ARG A 151 -7.97 -15.16 18.16
N PRO A 152 -7.49 -14.72 19.35
CA PRO A 152 -7.65 -15.49 20.58
C PRO A 152 -9.12 -15.81 20.87
N GLY A 153 -9.40 -16.99 21.40
CA GLY A 153 -10.77 -17.43 21.74
C GLY A 153 -11.52 -18.11 20.61
N HIS A 154 -11.01 -18.07 19.38
CA HIS A 154 -11.60 -18.77 18.23
C HIS A 154 -10.86 -20.06 17.88
N THR A 155 -11.55 -20.92 17.16
CA THR A 155 -11.11 -22.25 16.78
C THR A 155 -10.91 -22.38 15.27
N VAL A 156 -10.02 -23.27 14.87
CA VAL A 156 -9.83 -23.64 13.45
C VAL A 156 -11.12 -24.20 12.85
N ARG A 157 -12.00 -24.79 13.66
CA ARG A 157 -13.30 -25.28 13.22
C ARG A 157 -14.21 -24.12 12.79
N GLU A 158 -14.35 -23.09 13.61
CA GLU A 158 -15.13 -21.90 13.26
C GLU A 158 -14.60 -21.23 12.00
N LEU A 159 -13.28 -21.12 11.85
CA LEU A 159 -12.66 -20.60 10.63
C LEU A 159 -12.91 -21.49 9.41
N SER A 160 -12.84 -22.80 9.56
CA SER A 160 -13.19 -23.73 8.48
C SER A 160 -14.65 -23.56 8.06
N ASP A 161 -15.56 -23.43 9.01
CA ASP A 161 -16.98 -23.26 8.73
C ASP A 161 -17.23 -21.91 8.05
N ALA A 162 -16.52 -20.84 8.45
CA ALA A 162 -16.53 -19.56 7.78
C ALA A 162 -15.95 -19.63 6.35
N PHE A 163 -14.88 -20.41 6.10
CA PHE A 163 -14.37 -20.63 4.75
C PHE A 163 -15.37 -21.36 3.85
N LEU A 164 -16.14 -22.30 4.41
CA LEU A 164 -17.19 -23.03 3.69
C LEU A 164 -18.41 -22.14 3.37
N ARG A 165 -18.86 -21.32 4.33
CA ARG A 165 -19.94 -20.33 4.12
C ARG A 165 -19.50 -19.19 3.19
N GLY A 166 -18.25 -18.78 3.32
CA GLY A 166 -17.59 -17.67 2.66
C GLY A 166 -18.01 -16.27 3.14
N THR A 167 -17.46 -15.23 2.51
CA THR A 167 -17.55 -13.80 2.87
C THR A 167 -18.83 -13.06 2.41
N GLN A 168 -20.05 -13.53 2.71
CA GLN A 168 -21.27 -12.82 2.25
C GLN A 168 -22.13 -12.25 3.38
N PRO A 169 -22.54 -10.96 3.28
CA PRO A 169 -22.18 -9.97 2.26
C PRO A 169 -20.83 -9.28 2.50
N GLY A 170 -20.20 -9.46 3.66
CA GLY A 170 -19.02 -8.70 4.10
C GLY A 170 -17.82 -9.55 4.52
N LEU A 171 -16.84 -8.89 5.12
CA LEU A 171 -15.75 -9.54 5.84
C LEU A 171 -16.04 -9.73 7.33
N ASP A 172 -17.24 -9.46 7.81
CA ASP A 172 -17.56 -9.43 9.24
C ASP A 172 -17.26 -10.76 9.94
N ASP A 173 -17.75 -11.89 9.43
CA ASP A 173 -17.38 -13.24 9.91
C ASP A 173 -15.85 -13.44 9.98
N PHE A 174 -15.10 -12.88 9.02
CA PHE A 174 -13.64 -12.99 9.02
C PHE A 174 -12.95 -11.98 9.93
N ARG A 175 -13.55 -10.81 10.18
CA ARG A 175 -13.06 -9.81 11.13
C ARG A 175 -13.12 -10.33 12.56
N GLU A 176 -14.17 -11.09 12.88
CA GLU A 176 -14.30 -11.75 14.18
C GLU A 176 -13.28 -12.87 14.35
N LEU A 177 -12.98 -13.63 13.28
CA LEU A 177 -12.13 -14.81 13.38
C LEU A 177 -10.63 -14.54 13.16
N LEU A 178 -10.29 -13.62 12.27
CA LEU A 178 -8.93 -13.34 11.83
C LEU A 178 -8.44 -11.97 12.31
N LEU A 179 -7.13 -11.75 12.25
CA LEU A 179 -6.47 -10.46 12.45
C LEU A 179 -6.79 -9.48 11.30
N LEU A 180 -8.06 -9.11 11.20
CA LEU A 180 -8.61 -8.13 10.27
C LEU A 180 -9.26 -7.01 11.07
N GLY A 181 -8.91 -5.77 10.72
CA GLY A 181 -9.46 -4.57 11.34
C GLY A 181 -10.72 -4.09 10.63
N ARG A 182 -11.28 -2.98 11.14
CA ARG A 182 -12.37 -2.25 10.49
C ARG A 182 -12.00 -1.86 9.06
N SER A 183 -10.73 -1.55 8.83
CA SER A 183 -10.17 -1.17 7.52
C SER A 183 -10.02 -2.26 6.48
N ALA A 184 -10.31 -3.52 6.82
CA ALA A 184 -10.09 -4.64 5.91
C ALA A 184 -10.78 -4.45 4.54
N GLU A 185 -11.86 -3.68 4.47
CA GLU A 185 -12.61 -3.38 3.23
C GLU A 185 -12.32 -1.98 2.65
N ALA A 186 -11.37 -1.24 3.22
CA ALA A 186 -10.95 0.06 2.71
C ALA A 186 -9.77 -0.07 1.74
N GLY A 187 -9.80 0.75 0.70
CA GLY A 187 -8.69 0.91 -0.25
C GLY A 187 -7.85 2.15 0.06
N PHE A 188 -6.71 2.28 -0.62
CA PHE A 188 -5.90 3.49 -0.57
C PHE A 188 -6.71 4.73 -0.94
N ALA A 189 -7.54 4.65 -1.98
CA ALA A 189 -8.40 5.74 -2.44
C ALA A 189 -9.41 6.17 -1.34
N SER A 190 -10.04 5.21 -0.67
CA SER A 190 -10.99 5.49 0.42
C SER A 190 -10.33 6.24 1.58
N VAL A 191 -9.09 5.89 1.92
CA VAL A 191 -8.33 6.60 2.98
C VAL A 191 -7.91 8.01 2.54
N GLU A 192 -7.75 8.25 1.23
CA GLU A 192 -7.47 9.58 0.69
C GLU A 192 -8.68 10.50 0.81
N GLU A 193 -9.86 9.99 0.43
CA GLU A 193 -11.13 10.72 0.43
C GLU A 193 -11.54 11.13 1.85
N ASP A 194 -11.32 10.26 2.84
CA ASP A 194 -11.62 10.52 4.24
C ASP A 194 -10.60 11.44 4.94
N GLY A 195 -9.55 11.90 4.23
CA GLY A 195 -8.55 12.82 4.78
C GLY A 195 -7.80 12.29 6.02
N GLY A 196 -7.76 10.97 6.21
CA GLY A 196 -7.19 10.34 7.40
C GLY A 196 -8.11 10.33 8.63
N ALA A 197 -9.36 10.80 8.54
CA ALA A 197 -10.32 10.71 9.64
C ALA A 197 -10.60 9.25 10.04
N PHE A 198 -10.54 8.33 9.07
CA PHE A 198 -10.68 6.90 9.31
C PHE A 198 -9.54 6.31 10.15
N PHE A 199 -8.32 6.90 10.13
CA PHE A 199 -7.20 6.50 11.01
C PHE A 199 -6.45 7.73 11.55
N PRO A 200 -6.80 8.20 12.75
CA PRO A 200 -6.04 9.21 13.44
C PRO A 200 -4.55 8.80 13.54
N GLY A 201 -3.64 9.66 13.07
CA GLY A 201 -2.20 9.36 13.05
C GLY A 201 -1.71 8.55 11.84
N THR A 202 -2.48 8.52 10.73
CA THR A 202 -2.01 7.95 9.46
C THR A 202 -0.70 8.59 9.02
N VAL A 203 0.28 7.78 8.64
CA VAL A 203 1.51 8.26 7.99
C VAL A 203 1.47 7.92 6.52
N THR A 204 1.75 8.90 5.66
CA THR A 204 1.84 8.73 4.21
C THR A 204 3.29 8.83 3.76
N LEU A 205 3.73 7.86 2.97
CA LEU A 205 5.06 7.79 2.39
C LEU A 205 4.97 7.90 0.87
N TYR A 206 5.76 8.79 0.30
CA TYR A 206 5.79 9.07 -1.13
C TYR A 206 7.12 8.61 -1.72
N PHE A 207 7.07 7.89 -2.83
CA PHE A 207 8.26 7.34 -3.47
C PHE A 207 8.28 7.65 -4.98
N CYS A 208 9.47 7.88 -5.52
CA CYS A 208 9.70 8.06 -6.96
C CYS A 208 10.92 7.26 -7.43
N THR A 209 11.00 6.98 -8.73
CA THR A 209 12.16 6.32 -9.32
C THR A 209 13.46 7.12 -9.13
N ALA A 210 14.50 6.46 -8.62
CA ALA A 210 15.77 7.11 -8.27
C ALA A 210 16.47 7.80 -9.46
N ASN A 211 16.29 7.26 -10.68
CA ASN A 211 16.86 7.83 -11.90
C ASN A 211 16.26 9.21 -12.25
N ARG A 212 15.01 9.47 -11.85
CA ARG A 212 14.34 10.75 -12.11
C ARG A 212 14.92 11.88 -11.27
N VAL A 213 15.42 11.59 -10.06
CA VAL A 213 16.15 12.57 -9.25
C VAL A 213 17.51 12.90 -9.89
N ARG A 214 18.22 11.90 -10.41
CA ARG A 214 19.46 12.14 -11.17
C ARG A 214 19.20 12.96 -12.44
N GLN A 215 18.15 12.65 -13.20
CA GLN A 215 17.75 13.43 -14.37
C GLN A 215 17.31 14.84 -13.99
N GLY A 216 16.53 15.02 -12.92
CA GLY A 216 16.14 16.35 -12.43
C GLY A 216 17.30 17.18 -11.89
N LEU A 217 18.31 16.56 -11.27
CA LEU A 217 19.56 17.21 -10.88
C LEU A 217 20.40 17.59 -12.10
N LEU A 218 20.56 16.68 -13.07
CA LEU A 218 21.24 16.97 -14.33
C LEU A 218 20.52 18.06 -15.10
N ASP A 219 19.20 18.04 -15.19
CA ASP A 219 18.39 19.08 -15.83
C ASP A 219 18.51 20.42 -15.10
N ARG A 220 18.63 20.43 -13.77
CA ARG A 220 18.90 21.65 -12.97
C ARG A 220 20.34 22.17 -13.14
N LEU A 221 21.30 21.30 -13.39
CA LEU A 221 22.70 21.68 -13.67
C LEU A 221 22.86 22.16 -15.12
N LEU A 222 22.13 21.55 -16.06
CA LEU A 222 22.17 21.86 -17.49
C LEU A 222 21.23 23.02 -17.88
N LYS A 223 20.21 23.31 -17.08
CA LYS A 223 19.39 24.53 -17.17
C LYS A 223 19.64 25.39 -15.94
N PRO A 224 20.63 26.30 -15.96
CA PRO A 224 20.72 27.31 -14.91
C PRO A 224 19.40 28.09 -14.89
N ALA A 225 18.78 28.17 -13.71
CA ALA A 225 17.55 28.92 -13.51
C ALA A 225 17.74 30.32 -14.12
N SER A 226 16.85 30.70 -15.05
CA SER A 226 16.78 32.06 -15.54
C SER A 226 16.45 32.95 -14.34
N ARG A 227 17.50 33.52 -13.73
CA ARG A 227 17.34 34.59 -12.76
C ARG A 227 16.50 35.66 -13.42
N THR A 228 15.37 35.94 -12.79
CA THR A 228 14.55 37.12 -13.00
C THR A 228 15.46 38.34 -13.13
N ALA A 229 15.55 38.89 -14.34
CA ALA A 229 16.10 40.20 -14.59
C ALA A 229 15.12 41.23 -14.01
N ALA A 230 15.22 41.47 -12.70
CA ALA A 230 14.62 42.64 -12.08
C ALA A 230 15.52 43.84 -12.39
N SER A 231 14.94 44.76 -13.15
CA SER A 231 15.40 46.11 -13.47
C SER A 231 16.45 46.72 -12.52
N THR A 232 17.61 47.06 -13.08
CA THR A 232 18.44 48.18 -12.59
C THR A 232 18.84 49.02 -13.80
N GLY A 233 17.83 49.56 -14.48
CA GLY A 233 17.99 50.71 -15.36
C GLY A 233 17.95 51.98 -14.52
N ALA A 234 19.06 52.35 -13.91
CA ALA A 234 19.22 53.68 -13.32
C ALA A 234 20.68 54.14 -13.40
N LEU A 235 20.85 55.25 -14.12
CA LEU A 235 21.92 56.25 -14.01
C LEU A 235 23.31 55.91 -14.56
N ILE A 236 23.47 56.09 -15.88
CA ILE A 236 24.62 56.84 -16.41
C ILE A 236 24.10 57.80 -17.50
N ARG A 237 23.96 59.09 -17.13
CA ARG A 237 23.74 60.20 -18.07
C ARG A 237 25.08 60.50 -18.78
N PRO A 238 25.12 60.63 -20.12
CA PRO A 238 26.23 61.32 -20.77
C PRO A 238 26.00 62.84 -20.70
N ALA A 239 27.04 63.59 -20.32
CA ALA A 239 27.06 65.04 -20.38
C ALA A 239 27.05 65.50 -21.85
N ARG A 240 25.97 66.15 -22.29
CA ARG A 240 25.96 66.89 -23.56
C ARG A 240 26.44 68.32 -23.30
N TYR A 241 27.63 68.63 -23.82
CA TYR A 241 28.11 70.00 -23.97
C TYR A 241 27.16 70.79 -24.89
N ARG A 242 26.72 71.96 -24.42
CA ARG A 242 26.13 73.02 -25.24
C ARG A 242 27.26 73.70 -26.02
N MET A 243 27.15 73.79 -27.35
CA MET A 243 27.80 74.86 -28.09
C MET A 243 26.74 75.86 -28.54
N TRP A 244 26.95 77.12 -28.18
CA TRP A 244 26.27 78.29 -28.72
C TRP A 244 27.14 78.91 -29.81
N GLY A 245 26.52 79.29 -30.92
CA GLY A 245 26.81 80.50 -31.70
C GLY A 245 28.04 80.49 -32.62
N ALA A 246 27.79 80.54 -33.93
CA ALA A 246 27.81 81.80 -34.70
C ALA A 246 26.92 81.64 -35.93
#